data_AF-A0A3Q1D2F0-F1
#
_entry.id   AF-A0A3Q1D2F0-F1
#
_cell.length_a   1.000
_cell.length_b   1.000
_cell.length_c   1.000
_cell.angle_alpha   90.00
_cell.angle_beta   90.00
_cell.angle_gamma   90.00
#
_symmetry.space_group_name_H-M   'P 1'
#
loop_
_entity.id
_entity.type
_entity.pdbx_description
1 polymer ?
#
loop_
_entity_poly.entity_id
_entity_poly.type
_entity_poly.pdbx_seq_one_letter_code
_entity_poly.pdbx_strand_id
1 'polypeptide(L)'
;MDAKGPSLYTQAGPSVDMTRSMDEDSLVDGPLISADALHSAIRREFQPVPTQYHAGALSVLHVLYVVLSICVGVLCVLKLGQEEVCLNILRNVKGDSAIVFGKVGLWVLVLLFTGCVQHHHNRVRSRGYLRFYRQTQGLKHLPLTIHSAGNVLLLVLLVAQLSQNVRTYLMLVVLGLELLVTVPCLIYYQVKVMQFNRARAAPDVSQEEISHNYGFTSVPTETGFRGSSSLEEVVEKQADLIEYLKQHNTSLSKRLLNLTAQH
;
A
#
# COMPACT_ATOMS: atom_id res chain seq x y z
N MET A 1 -83.66 41.27 47.09
CA MET A 1 -83.56 40.18 48.09
C MET A 1 -84.37 39.04 47.55
N ASP A 2 -83.72 38.01 47.03
CA ASP A 2 -84.26 36.66 46.89
C ASP A 2 -83.07 35.71 46.86
N ALA A 3 -83.16 34.66 47.66
CA ALA A 3 -82.06 33.81 48.06
C ALA A 3 -82.37 32.35 47.71
N LYS A 4 -81.30 31.60 47.37
CA LYS A 4 -81.10 30.15 47.59
C LYS A 4 -81.91 29.22 46.66
N GLY A 5 -81.35 28.28 45.88
CA GLY A 5 -80.00 27.76 45.62
C GLY A 5 -80.14 26.62 44.57
N PRO A 6 -79.06 25.97 44.10
CA PRO A 6 -78.93 24.54 44.46
C PRO A 6 -77.49 23.99 44.65
N SER A 7 -77.46 22.95 45.50
CA SER A 7 -76.64 21.72 45.58
C SER A 7 -75.12 21.70 45.27
N LEU A 8 -74.40 21.31 46.33
CA LEU A 8 -73.16 20.54 46.38
C LEU A 8 -73.11 19.37 45.39
N TYR A 9 -72.00 19.22 44.67
CA TYR A 9 -71.09 18.06 44.79
C TYR A 9 -69.71 18.43 44.21
N THR A 10 -68.70 18.36 45.07
CA THR A 10 -67.28 18.53 44.78
C THR A 10 -66.74 17.24 44.17
N GLN A 11 -66.08 17.32 43.01
CA GLN A 11 -65.19 16.27 42.52
C GLN A 11 -63.89 16.90 42.02
N ALA A 12 -62.77 16.37 42.51
CA ALA A 12 -61.43 16.91 42.38
C ALA A 12 -60.67 16.37 41.14
N GLY A 13 -59.78 17.22 40.59
CA GLY A 13 -58.69 16.88 39.64
C GLY A 13 -59.09 16.95 38.15
N PRO A 14 -58.24 17.50 37.26
CA PRO A 14 -56.87 16.98 37.09
C PRO A 14 -55.75 18.03 36.98
N SER A 15 -54.54 17.50 37.13
CA SER A 15 -53.24 18.12 37.09
C SER A 15 -52.91 18.82 35.76
N VAL A 16 -52.21 19.95 35.92
CA VAL A 16 -51.31 20.57 34.95
C VAL A 16 -50.55 19.51 34.15
N ASP A 17 -50.65 19.54 32.83
CA ASP A 17 -49.52 19.15 32.01
C ASP A 17 -49.38 20.00 30.75
N MET A 18 -48.16 20.44 30.59
CA MET A 18 -47.66 21.49 29.73
C MET A 18 -47.36 20.92 28.35
N THR A 19 -48.34 20.90 27.44
CA THR A 19 -48.06 20.52 26.04
C THR A 19 -47.87 21.77 25.20
N ARG A 20 -46.63 22.23 25.21
CA ARG A 20 -46.04 23.25 24.35
C ARG A 20 -46.01 22.73 22.92
N SER A 21 -46.41 23.58 21.99
CA SER A 21 -46.20 23.46 20.54
C SER A 21 -44.77 23.07 20.18
N MET A 22 -44.58 22.23 19.17
CA MET A 22 -43.63 22.45 18.08
C MET A 22 -43.78 21.34 17.03
N ASP A 23 -44.14 21.79 15.83
CA ASP A 23 -43.62 21.36 14.54
C ASP A 23 -43.98 19.97 14.00
N GLU A 24 -44.93 20.02 13.07
CA GLU A 24 -45.03 19.19 11.87
C GLU A 24 -43.65 18.98 11.20
N ASP A 25 -42.95 17.89 11.53
CA ASP A 25 -41.90 17.37 10.66
C ASP A 25 -42.54 16.45 9.63
N SER A 26 -42.90 17.05 8.50
CA SER A 26 -43.22 16.37 7.25
C SER A 26 -42.15 15.30 6.98
N LEU A 27 -42.57 14.05 6.82
CA LEU A 27 -41.76 12.99 6.24
C LEU A 27 -41.17 13.49 4.92
N VAL A 28 -39.91 13.90 4.95
CA VAL A 28 -39.10 14.07 3.75
C VAL A 28 -38.82 12.67 3.23
N ASP A 29 -39.76 12.11 2.47
CA ASP A 29 -39.49 11.09 1.47
C ASP A 29 -38.69 11.74 0.33
N GLY A 30 -37.48 12.20 0.66
CA GLY A 30 -36.45 12.42 -0.34
C GLY A 30 -36.14 11.06 -0.97
N PRO A 31 -35.86 10.98 -2.29
CA PRO A 31 -35.60 9.71 -2.93
C PRO A 31 -34.43 9.04 -2.22
N LEU A 32 -34.73 8.01 -1.43
CA LEU A 32 -33.73 7.17 -0.78
C LEU A 32 -32.83 6.70 -1.91
N ILE A 33 -31.58 7.20 -1.93
CA ILE A 33 -30.54 6.65 -2.80
C ILE A 33 -30.60 5.15 -2.55
N SER A 34 -31.03 4.40 -3.57
CA SER A 34 -31.33 2.99 -3.38
C SER A 34 -30.10 2.32 -2.77
N ALA A 35 -30.32 1.42 -1.81
CA ALA A 35 -29.22 0.69 -1.19
C ALA A 35 -28.31 0.07 -2.28
N ASP A 36 -28.87 -0.29 -3.43
CA ASP A 36 -28.16 -0.72 -4.64
C ASP A 36 -27.32 0.37 -5.31
N ALA A 37 -27.81 1.61 -5.45
CA ALA A 37 -27.01 2.71 -5.98
C ALA A 37 -25.86 3.08 -5.03
N LEU A 38 -26.11 3.10 -3.72
CA LEU A 38 -25.09 3.35 -2.70
C LEU A 38 -24.09 2.18 -2.62
N HIS A 39 -24.56 0.93 -2.67
CA HIS A 39 -23.71 -0.25 -2.74
C HIS A 39 -22.91 -0.29 -4.05
N SER A 40 -23.45 0.17 -5.18
CA SER A 40 -22.69 0.27 -6.43
C SER A 40 -21.61 1.35 -6.36
N ALA A 41 -21.87 2.46 -5.67
CA ALA A 41 -20.91 3.53 -5.45
C ALA A 41 -19.80 3.12 -4.46
N ILE A 42 -20.14 2.30 -3.46
CA ILE A 42 -19.21 1.74 -2.45
C ILE A 42 -18.42 0.54 -3.01
N ARG A 43 -19.04 -0.26 -3.89
CA ARG A 43 -18.40 -1.37 -4.60
C ARG A 43 -17.57 -0.82 -5.76
N ARG A 44 -16.52 -0.08 -5.41
CA ARG A 44 -15.47 0.29 -6.37
C ARG A 44 -15.00 -0.97 -7.09
N GLU A 45 -15.32 -1.05 -8.38
CA GLU A 45 -14.90 -2.11 -9.29
C GLU A 45 -13.41 -2.44 -9.08
N PHE A 46 -13.12 -3.71 -8.84
CA PHE A 46 -11.77 -4.20 -8.65
C PHE A 46 -10.95 -3.91 -9.91
N GLN A 47 -10.01 -2.97 -9.81
CA GLN A 47 -9.07 -2.69 -10.89
C GLN A 47 -7.76 -3.42 -10.63
N PRO A 48 -7.38 -4.38 -11.51
CA PRO A 48 -6.13 -5.12 -11.35
C PRO A 48 -4.93 -4.18 -11.48
N VAL A 49 -3.85 -4.52 -10.80
CA VAL A 49 -2.59 -3.78 -10.92
C VAL A 49 -1.85 -4.30 -12.16
N PRO A 50 -1.70 -3.50 -13.24
CA PRO A 50 -1.16 -3.96 -14.52
C PRO A 50 0.37 -4.20 -14.48
N THR A 51 1.03 -3.95 -13.34
CA THR A 51 2.48 -4.00 -13.21
C THR A 51 3.10 -5.38 -13.45
N GLN A 52 2.29 -6.45 -13.49
CA GLN A 52 2.76 -7.82 -13.75
C GLN A 52 3.37 -7.97 -15.16
N TYR A 53 2.76 -7.37 -16.19
CA TYR A 53 3.27 -7.43 -17.56
C TYR A 53 4.56 -6.64 -17.73
N HIS A 54 4.61 -5.44 -17.13
CA HIS A 54 5.81 -4.61 -17.14
C HIS A 54 6.98 -5.28 -16.41
N ALA A 55 6.72 -5.95 -15.28
CA ALA A 55 7.74 -6.69 -14.56
C ALA A 55 8.27 -7.87 -15.40
N GLY A 56 7.38 -8.59 -16.10
CA GLY A 56 7.76 -9.71 -16.98
C GLY A 56 8.63 -9.25 -18.14
N ALA A 57 8.20 -8.18 -18.83
CA ALA A 57 8.96 -7.57 -19.91
C ALA A 57 10.35 -7.10 -19.46
N LEU A 58 10.45 -6.48 -18.28
CA LEU A 58 11.72 -6.04 -17.71
C LEU A 58 12.65 -7.22 -17.40
N SER A 59 12.13 -8.32 -16.83
CA SER A 59 12.92 -9.54 -16.59
C SER A 59 13.47 -10.12 -17.89
N VAL A 60 12.65 -10.24 -18.93
CA VAL A 60 13.08 -10.74 -20.25
C VAL A 60 14.15 -9.84 -20.85
N LEU A 61 13.94 -8.52 -20.81
CA LEU A 61 14.91 -7.57 -21.33
C LEU A 61 16.24 -7.64 -20.59
N HIS A 62 16.23 -7.81 -19.26
CA HIS A 62 17.44 -7.97 -18.47
C HIS A 62 18.21 -9.24 -18.86
N VAL A 63 17.52 -10.38 -19.02
CA VAL A 63 18.14 -11.63 -19.51
C VAL A 63 18.76 -11.43 -20.89
N LEU A 64 18.02 -10.84 -21.83
CA LEU A 64 18.52 -10.56 -23.18
C LEU A 64 19.77 -9.67 -23.16
N TYR A 65 19.73 -8.60 -22.36
CA TYR A 65 20.87 -7.70 -22.21
C TYR A 65 22.12 -8.42 -21.67
N VAL A 66 21.99 -9.29 -20.66
CA VAL A 66 23.13 -10.03 -20.10
C VAL A 66 23.67 -11.03 -21.10
N VAL A 67 22.82 -11.77 -21.81
CA VAL A 67 23.24 -12.69 -22.88
C VAL A 67 24.01 -11.94 -23.97
N LEU A 68 23.46 -10.82 -24.46
CA LEU A 68 24.14 -9.98 -25.45
C LEU A 68 25.47 -9.43 -24.93
N SER A 69 25.54 -9.02 -23.66
CA SER A 69 26.77 -8.54 -23.03
C SER A 69 27.84 -9.63 -22.93
N ILE A 70 27.44 -10.87 -22.62
CA ILE A 70 28.34 -12.04 -22.63
C ILE A 70 28.85 -12.29 -24.05
N CYS A 71 27.97 -12.29 -25.05
CA CYS A 71 28.37 -12.45 -26.46
C CYS A 71 29.39 -11.38 -26.88
N VAL A 72 29.11 -10.10 -26.57
CA VAL A 72 30.05 -8.99 -26.87
C VAL A 72 31.35 -9.17 -26.09
N GLY A 73 31.31 -9.47 -24.79
CA GLY A 73 32.52 -9.64 -23.98
C GLY A 73 33.42 -10.76 -24.52
N VAL A 74 32.84 -11.93 -24.81
CA VAL A 74 33.58 -13.11 -25.29
C VAL A 74 34.11 -12.91 -26.72
N LEU A 75 33.26 -12.44 -27.64
CA LEU A 75 33.61 -12.33 -29.06
C LEU A 75 34.46 -11.11 -29.35
N CYS A 76 34.10 -9.94 -28.79
CA CYS A 76 34.74 -8.67 -29.12
C CYS A 76 35.95 -8.33 -28.25
N VAL A 77 35.97 -8.74 -26.97
CA VAL A 77 37.00 -8.29 -26.03
C VAL A 77 37.99 -9.39 -25.67
N LEU A 78 37.49 -10.59 -25.35
CA LEU A 78 38.34 -11.76 -25.09
C LEU A 78 38.93 -12.37 -26.38
N LYS A 79 38.54 -11.86 -27.55
CA LYS A 79 39.06 -12.25 -28.88
C LYS A 79 38.99 -13.77 -29.12
N LEU A 80 37.94 -14.43 -28.65
CA LEU A 80 37.70 -15.86 -28.92
C LEU A 80 37.16 -16.10 -30.36
N GLY A 81 37.81 -15.50 -31.36
CA GLY A 81 37.82 -16.06 -32.71
C GLY A 81 37.12 -15.31 -33.84
N GLN A 82 36.54 -14.11 -33.68
CA GLN A 82 35.98 -13.35 -34.82
C GLN A 82 36.08 -11.82 -34.64
N GLU A 83 37.25 -11.25 -34.92
CA GLU A 83 37.44 -9.78 -34.91
C GLU A 83 36.56 -9.07 -35.98
N GLU A 84 36.30 -9.74 -37.10
CA GLU A 84 35.56 -9.22 -38.26
C GLU A 84 34.06 -9.04 -37.97
N VAL A 85 33.47 -10.01 -37.26
CA VAL A 85 32.07 -9.97 -36.83
C VAL A 85 31.87 -8.87 -35.78
N CYS A 86 32.85 -8.68 -34.90
CA CYS A 86 32.80 -7.58 -33.93
C CYS A 86 32.84 -6.21 -34.62
N LEU A 87 33.71 -6.03 -35.61
CA LEU A 87 33.79 -4.80 -36.41
C LEU A 87 32.48 -4.53 -37.18
N ASN A 88 31.81 -5.57 -37.67
CA ASN A 88 30.52 -5.42 -38.35
C ASN A 88 29.38 -4.99 -37.39
N ILE A 89 29.36 -5.53 -36.17
CA ILE A 89 28.29 -5.26 -35.19
C ILE A 89 28.52 -3.95 -34.43
N LEU A 90 29.74 -3.71 -33.91
CA LEU A 90 30.05 -2.56 -33.06
C LEU A 90 30.64 -1.36 -33.83
N ARG A 91 30.98 -1.54 -35.11
CA ARG A 91 31.66 -0.55 -35.96
C ARG A 91 32.85 0.08 -35.24
N ASN A 92 32.68 1.30 -34.74
CA ASN A 92 33.74 2.11 -34.11
C ASN A 92 33.68 2.11 -32.57
N VAL A 93 32.69 1.46 -31.96
CA VAL A 93 32.54 1.43 -30.49
C VAL A 93 33.35 0.27 -29.92
N LYS A 94 34.06 0.50 -28.81
CA LYS A 94 34.77 -0.57 -28.09
C LYS A 94 33.77 -1.47 -27.36
N GLY A 95 34.05 -2.79 -27.33
CA GLY A 95 33.20 -3.80 -26.67
C GLY A 95 32.83 -3.47 -25.22
N ASP A 96 33.81 -3.04 -24.42
CA ASP A 96 33.60 -2.64 -23.03
C ASP A 96 32.70 -1.41 -22.89
N SER A 97 32.87 -0.42 -23.76
CA SER A 97 32.04 0.78 -23.80
C SER A 97 30.60 0.48 -24.18
N ALA A 98 30.36 -0.43 -25.13
CA ALA A 98 29.02 -0.86 -25.52
C ALA A 98 28.26 -1.53 -24.36
N ILE A 99 28.95 -2.37 -23.57
CA ILE A 99 28.38 -2.99 -22.37
C ILE A 99 27.97 -1.90 -21.37
N VAL A 100 28.83 -0.91 -21.11
CA VAL A 100 28.52 0.19 -20.18
C VAL A 100 27.33 1.03 -20.66
N PHE A 101 27.25 1.36 -21.96
CA PHE A 101 26.10 2.10 -22.50
C PHE A 101 24.79 1.31 -22.36
N GLY A 102 24.82 0.01 -22.66
CA GLY A 102 23.67 -0.86 -22.46
C GLY A 102 23.24 -0.92 -20.99
N LYS A 103 24.19 -0.95 -20.05
CA LYS A 103 23.89 -0.91 -18.61
C LYS A 103 23.16 0.37 -18.22
N VAL A 104 23.61 1.53 -18.72
CA VAL A 104 22.95 2.82 -18.45
C VAL A 104 21.52 2.79 -19.00
N GLY A 105 21.32 2.30 -20.22
CA GLY A 105 19.99 2.14 -20.81
C GLY A 105 19.07 1.23 -19.97
N LEU A 106 19.58 0.08 -19.53
CA LEU A 106 18.84 -0.83 -18.65
C LEU A 106 18.47 -0.17 -17.32
N TRP A 107 19.40 0.56 -16.70
CA TRP A 107 19.15 1.28 -15.45
C TRP A 107 18.04 2.33 -15.60
N VAL A 108 18.02 3.08 -16.70
CA VAL A 108 16.93 4.03 -16.98
C VAL A 108 15.59 3.29 -17.09
N LEU A 109 15.53 2.14 -17.76
CA LEU A 109 14.30 1.36 -17.85
C LEU A 109 13.83 0.83 -16.50
N VAL A 110 14.76 0.39 -15.63
CA VAL A 110 14.46 -0.01 -14.25
C VAL A 110 13.92 1.18 -13.46
N LEU A 111 14.52 2.36 -13.58
CA LEU A 111 14.07 3.58 -12.92
C LEU A 111 12.64 3.96 -13.35
N LEU A 112 12.36 3.93 -14.65
CA LEU A 112 11.01 4.17 -15.19
C LEU A 112 10.01 3.14 -14.64
N PHE A 113 10.38 1.86 -14.62
CA PHE A 113 9.55 0.79 -14.05
C PHE A 113 9.25 1.04 -12.57
N THR A 114 10.25 1.36 -11.75
CA THR A 114 10.06 1.69 -10.33
C THR A 114 9.13 2.89 -10.15
N GLY A 115 9.27 3.93 -10.98
CA GLY A 115 8.35 5.08 -11.00
C GLY A 115 6.90 4.69 -11.33
N CYS A 116 6.70 3.89 -12.39
CA CYS A 116 5.38 3.38 -12.77
C CYS A 116 4.76 2.52 -11.65
N VAL A 117 5.53 1.61 -11.06
CA VAL A 117 5.09 0.78 -9.94
C VAL A 117 4.70 1.66 -8.76
N GLN A 118 5.50 2.66 -8.41
CA GLN A 118 5.20 3.57 -7.31
C GLN A 118 3.89 4.35 -7.56
N HIS A 119 3.69 4.84 -8.78
CA HIS A 119 2.46 5.54 -9.16
C HIS A 119 1.23 4.63 -9.02
N HIS A 120 1.28 3.41 -9.56
CA HIS A 120 0.19 2.44 -9.44
C HIS A 120 -0.08 2.04 -7.99
N HIS A 121 0.96 1.82 -7.19
CA HIS A 121 0.79 1.47 -5.77
C HIS A 121 0.26 2.63 -4.93
N ASN A 122 0.61 3.88 -5.24
CA ASN A 122 0.02 5.05 -4.59
C ASN A 122 -1.49 5.16 -4.89
N ARG A 123 -1.90 4.87 -6.13
CA ARG A 123 -3.33 4.79 -6.50
C ARG A 123 -4.04 3.67 -5.75
N VAL A 124 -3.43 2.49 -5.62
CA VAL A 124 -3.97 1.37 -4.85
C VAL A 124 -4.10 1.74 -3.36
N ARG A 125 -3.11 2.44 -2.78
CA ARG A 125 -3.18 2.96 -1.41
C ARG A 125 -4.37 3.90 -1.19
N SER A 126 -4.60 4.84 -2.12
CA SER A 126 -5.74 5.78 -2.03
C SER A 126 -7.12 5.11 -2.12
N ARG A 127 -7.17 3.82 -2.48
CA ARG A 127 -8.40 3.01 -2.58
C ARG A 127 -8.64 2.11 -1.38
N GLY A 128 -7.79 2.18 -0.35
CA GLY A 128 -7.98 1.43 0.89
C GLY A 128 -7.28 0.06 0.95
N TYR A 129 -6.35 -0.24 0.03
CA TYR A 129 -5.56 -1.49 0.04
C TYR A 129 -4.22 -1.32 0.79
N LEU A 130 -4.28 -1.00 2.09
CA LEU A 130 -3.11 -0.66 2.90
C LEU A 130 -2.29 -1.91 3.27
N ARG A 131 -2.92 -3.05 3.53
CA ARG A 131 -2.21 -4.31 3.87
C ARG A 131 -1.34 -4.79 2.71
N PHE A 132 -1.89 -4.78 1.50
CA PHE A 132 -1.14 -5.09 0.27
C PHE A 132 0.00 -4.09 0.04
N TYR A 133 -0.25 -2.79 0.24
CA TYR A 133 0.77 -1.76 0.11
C TYR A 133 1.97 -2.01 1.05
N ARG A 134 1.73 -2.32 2.34
CA ARG A 134 2.78 -2.58 3.33
C ARG A 134 3.60 -3.83 2.99
N GLN A 135 2.93 -4.94 2.62
CA GLN A 135 3.61 -6.18 2.23
C GLN A 135 4.53 -6.00 1.01
N THR A 136 4.16 -5.11 0.09
CA THR A 136 4.88 -4.93 -1.17
C THR A 136 5.87 -3.76 -1.12
N GLN A 137 5.93 -2.99 -0.04
CA GLN A 137 6.72 -1.75 0.04
C GLN A 137 8.24 -2.00 -0.12
N GLY A 138 8.78 -3.03 0.53
CA GLY A 138 10.21 -3.37 0.42
C GLY A 138 10.60 -3.86 -0.98
N LEU A 139 9.71 -4.61 -1.65
CA LEU A 139 9.99 -5.25 -2.94
C LEU A 139 10.12 -4.25 -4.10
N LYS A 140 9.53 -3.06 -3.98
CA LYS A 140 9.53 -2.03 -5.04
C LYS A 140 10.88 -1.38 -5.27
N HIS A 141 11.65 -1.23 -4.20
CA HIS A 141 12.93 -0.52 -4.22
C HIS A 141 14.11 -1.45 -4.53
N LEU A 142 13.97 -2.76 -4.29
CA LEU A 142 15.04 -3.73 -4.48
C LEU A 142 15.67 -3.68 -5.89
N PRO A 143 14.91 -3.70 -7.01
CA PRO A 143 15.53 -3.70 -8.34
C PRO A 143 16.40 -2.45 -8.57
N LEU A 144 15.90 -1.28 -8.19
CA LEU A 144 16.65 -0.03 -8.37
C LEU A 144 17.92 0.01 -7.51
N THR A 145 17.84 -0.45 -6.25
CA THR A 145 19.00 -0.52 -5.36
C THR A 145 20.05 -1.49 -5.87
N ILE A 146 19.65 -2.69 -6.31
CA ILE A 146 20.57 -3.70 -6.87
C ILE A 146 21.27 -3.16 -8.12
N HIS A 147 20.51 -2.61 -9.07
CA HIS A 147 21.08 -2.06 -10.30
C HIS A 147 21.97 -0.84 -10.07
N SER A 148 21.66 -0.02 -9.05
CA SER A 148 22.48 1.12 -8.67
C SER A 148 23.78 0.67 -7.99
N ALA A 149 23.73 -0.36 -7.14
CA ALA A 149 24.92 -0.96 -6.55
C ALA A 149 25.85 -1.55 -7.63
N GLY A 150 25.30 -2.26 -8.62
CA GLY A 150 26.11 -2.76 -9.73
C GLY A 150 26.68 -1.66 -10.62
N ASN A 151 25.99 -0.52 -10.78
CA ASN A 151 26.57 0.66 -11.44
C ASN A 151 27.78 1.21 -10.69
N VAL A 152 27.71 1.32 -9.36
CA VAL A 152 28.86 1.74 -8.54
C VAL A 152 30.02 0.76 -8.73
N LEU A 153 29.76 -0.54 -8.72
CA LEU A 153 30.79 -1.56 -8.93
C LEU A 153 31.42 -1.48 -10.33
N LEU A 154 30.62 -1.26 -11.37
CA LEU A 154 31.11 -1.03 -12.73
C LEU A 154 31.96 0.24 -12.85
N LEU A 155 31.58 1.33 -12.18
CA LEU A 155 32.38 2.55 -12.12
C LEU A 155 33.73 2.30 -11.43
N VAL A 156 33.75 1.55 -10.33
CA VAL A 156 34.99 1.12 -9.66
C VAL A 156 35.88 0.32 -10.61
N LEU A 157 35.31 -0.63 -11.36
CA LEU A 157 36.05 -1.43 -12.35
C LEU A 157 36.61 -0.60 -13.51
N LEU A 158 35.93 0.49 -13.89
CA LEU A 158 36.40 1.40 -14.95
C LEU A 158 37.60 2.23 -14.50
N VAL A 159 37.64 2.67 -13.24
CA VAL A 159 38.76 3.46 -12.71
C VAL A 159 39.90 2.61 -12.16
N ALA A 160 39.62 1.35 -11.80
CA ALA A 160 40.65 0.39 -11.45
C ALA A 160 41.53 0.15 -12.68
N GLN A 161 42.83 0.42 -12.57
CA GLN A 161 43.83 0.26 -13.65
C GLN A 161 44.13 -1.22 -13.95
N LEU A 162 43.09 -2.00 -14.21
CA LEU A 162 43.14 -3.42 -14.52
C LEU A 162 43.38 -3.65 -16.01
N SER A 163 43.94 -4.81 -16.35
CA SER A 163 44.04 -5.24 -17.74
C SER A 163 42.64 -5.38 -18.35
N GLN A 164 42.52 -5.11 -19.65
CA GLN A 164 41.23 -5.07 -20.34
C GLN A 164 40.45 -6.39 -20.24
N ASN A 165 41.15 -7.52 -20.29
CA ASN A 165 40.55 -8.86 -20.19
C ASN A 165 40.00 -9.12 -18.79
N VAL A 166 40.77 -8.81 -17.75
CA VAL A 166 40.35 -8.97 -16.35
C VAL A 166 39.19 -8.04 -16.03
N ARG A 167 39.27 -6.78 -16.46
CA ARG A 167 38.19 -5.81 -16.30
C ARG A 167 36.88 -6.30 -16.93
N THR A 168 36.93 -6.80 -18.16
CA THR A 168 35.74 -7.30 -18.86
C THR A 168 35.17 -8.54 -18.19
N TYR A 169 36.01 -9.48 -17.74
CA TYR A 169 35.57 -10.64 -16.98
C TYR A 169 34.84 -10.25 -15.70
N LEU A 170 35.42 -9.32 -14.92
CA LEU A 170 34.78 -8.80 -13.71
C LEU A 170 33.47 -8.08 -14.02
N MET A 171 33.40 -7.28 -15.08
CA MET A 171 32.15 -6.64 -15.51
C MET A 171 31.07 -7.69 -15.81
N LEU A 172 31.40 -8.76 -16.54
CA LEU A 172 30.45 -9.84 -16.83
C LEU A 172 30.00 -10.59 -15.57
N VAL A 173 30.91 -10.82 -14.62
CA VAL A 173 30.57 -11.43 -13.31
C VAL A 173 29.58 -10.54 -12.55
N VAL A 174 29.80 -9.23 -12.52
CA VAL A 174 28.89 -8.27 -11.88
C VAL A 174 27.51 -8.31 -12.52
N LEU A 175 27.43 -8.27 -13.86
CA LEU A 175 26.16 -8.37 -14.58
C LEU A 175 25.45 -9.70 -14.32
N GLY A 176 26.19 -10.82 -14.26
CA GLY A 176 25.66 -12.13 -13.94
C GLY A 176 25.09 -12.21 -12.52
N LEU A 177 25.79 -11.63 -11.54
CA LEU A 177 25.32 -11.56 -10.15
C LEU A 177 24.09 -10.64 -10.03
N GLU A 178 24.07 -9.50 -10.71
CA GLU A 178 22.89 -8.62 -10.78
C GLU A 178 21.68 -9.38 -11.33
N LEU A 179 21.84 -10.16 -12.40
CA LEU A 179 20.77 -10.98 -12.97
C LEU A 179 20.27 -12.03 -11.99
N LEU A 180 21.20 -12.76 -11.36
CA LEU A 180 20.91 -13.85 -10.43
C LEU A 180 20.11 -13.37 -9.21
N VAL A 181 20.35 -12.14 -8.75
CA VAL A 181 19.59 -11.57 -7.62
C VAL A 181 18.29 -10.91 -8.12
N THR A 182 18.35 -10.13 -9.20
CA THR A 182 17.20 -9.32 -9.65
C THR A 182 16.06 -10.15 -10.20
N VAL A 183 16.34 -11.19 -11.01
CA VAL A 183 15.30 -11.99 -11.64
C VAL A 183 14.42 -12.73 -10.63
N PRO A 184 14.97 -13.45 -9.62
CA PRO A 184 14.16 -14.04 -8.56
C PRO A 184 13.35 -13.02 -7.77
N CYS A 185 13.92 -11.86 -7.45
CA CYS A 185 13.20 -10.79 -6.76
C CYS A 185 11.99 -10.29 -7.59
N LEU A 186 12.17 -10.10 -8.89
CA LEU A 186 11.08 -9.71 -9.81
C LEU A 186 10.02 -10.79 -9.96
N ILE A 187 10.42 -12.07 -10.03
CA ILE A 187 9.49 -13.21 -10.08
C ILE A 187 8.67 -13.26 -8.78
N TYR A 188 9.31 -13.13 -7.62
CA TYR A 188 8.61 -13.11 -6.34
C TYR A 188 7.59 -11.96 -6.26
N TYR A 189 7.98 -10.76 -6.70
CA TYR A 189 7.07 -9.62 -6.83
C TYR A 189 5.89 -9.93 -7.78
N GLN A 190 6.16 -10.51 -8.95
CA GLN A 190 5.13 -10.89 -9.91
C GLN A 190 4.13 -11.87 -9.30
N VAL A 191 4.59 -12.92 -8.63
CA VAL A 191 3.73 -13.91 -7.96
C VAL A 191 2.82 -13.23 -6.93
N LYS A 192 3.36 -12.30 -6.13
CA LYS A 192 2.57 -11.53 -5.16
C LYS A 192 1.50 -10.66 -5.83
N VAL A 193 1.84 -9.99 -6.93
CA VAL A 193 0.88 -9.17 -7.69
C VAL A 193 -0.17 -10.03 -8.39
N MET A 194 0.23 -11.17 -8.96
CA MET A 194 -0.70 -12.13 -9.60
C MET A 194 -1.67 -12.73 -8.58
N GLN A 195 -1.18 -13.11 -7.40
CA GLN A 195 -2.01 -13.61 -6.30
C GLN A 195 -3.05 -12.57 -5.89
N PHE A 196 -2.64 -11.30 -5.74
CA PHE A 196 -3.56 -10.20 -5.46
C PHE A 196 -4.57 -9.95 -6.58
N ASN A 197 -4.11 -9.93 -7.83
CA ASN A 197 -4.97 -9.76 -9.01
C ASN A 197 -5.98 -10.90 -9.16
N ARG A 198 -5.59 -12.14 -8.88
CA ARG A 198 -6.46 -13.32 -8.94
C ARG A 198 -7.46 -13.38 -7.78
N ALA A 199 -7.06 -12.93 -6.59
CA ALA A 199 -7.93 -12.93 -5.41
C ALA A 199 -9.09 -11.93 -5.51
N ARG A 200 -9.04 -10.97 -6.45
CA ARG A 200 -10.04 -9.88 -6.59
C ARG A 200 -10.41 -9.27 -5.23
N ALA A 201 -9.41 -9.04 -4.38
CA ALA A 201 -9.63 -8.66 -3.00
C ALA A 201 -10.50 -7.39 -2.94
N ALA A 202 -11.57 -7.44 -2.15
CA ALA A 202 -12.36 -6.26 -1.83
C ALA A 202 -11.48 -5.27 -1.02
N PRO A 203 -11.74 -3.95 -1.07
CA PRO A 203 -11.01 -2.97 -0.28
C PRO A 203 -10.92 -3.38 1.20
N ASP A 204 -9.76 -3.15 1.86
CA ASP A 204 -9.50 -3.70 3.20
C ASP A 204 -10.60 -3.33 4.23
N VAL A 205 -11.20 -2.14 4.11
CA VAL A 205 -12.32 -1.65 4.94
C VAL A 205 -13.58 -2.51 4.81
N SER A 206 -13.94 -2.88 3.57
CA SER A 206 -15.11 -3.74 3.31
C SER A 206 -14.88 -5.19 3.74
N GLN A 207 -13.63 -5.66 3.76
CA GLN A 207 -13.32 -7.01 4.21
C GLN A 207 -13.40 -7.14 5.73
N GLU A 208 -13.01 -6.09 6.45
CA GLU A 208 -13.16 -6.00 7.91
C GLU A 208 -14.66 -5.99 8.29
N GLU A 209 -15.47 -5.16 7.62
CA GLU A 209 -16.94 -5.14 7.81
C GLU A 209 -17.61 -6.48 7.49
N ILE A 210 -17.23 -7.16 6.40
CA ILE A 210 -17.76 -8.50 6.06
C ILE A 210 -17.35 -9.54 7.11
N SER A 211 -16.10 -9.51 7.60
CA SER A 211 -15.65 -10.46 8.62
C SER A 211 -16.34 -10.26 9.97
N HIS A 212 -16.62 -9.01 10.34
CA HIS A 212 -17.42 -8.68 11.53
C HIS A 212 -18.89 -9.11 11.35
N ASN A 213 -19.47 -8.93 10.15
CA ASN A 213 -20.83 -9.39 9.87
C ASN A 213 -20.94 -10.92 9.83
N TYR A 214 -19.95 -11.64 9.27
CA TYR A 214 -19.96 -13.11 9.21
C TYR A 214 -19.70 -13.77 10.58
N GLY A 215 -19.01 -13.08 11.49
CA GLY A 215 -18.93 -13.46 12.90
C GLY A 215 -20.25 -13.31 13.66
N PHE A 216 -21.23 -12.61 13.06
CA PHE A 216 -22.53 -12.30 13.65
C PHE A 216 -23.72 -12.82 12.82
N THR A 217 -23.50 -13.67 11.82
CA THR A 217 -24.61 -14.24 11.03
C THR A 217 -25.10 -15.55 11.62
N SER A 218 -25.68 -15.48 12.81
CA SER A 218 -26.89 -16.24 13.14
C SER A 218 -27.80 -15.32 13.94
N VAL A 219 -28.86 -14.86 13.27
CA VAL A 219 -30.06 -14.15 13.74
C VAL A 219 -30.25 -12.81 13.01
N PRO A 220 -31.34 -12.64 12.23
CA PRO A 220 -31.70 -11.37 11.62
C PRO A 220 -32.11 -10.39 12.73
N THR A 221 -31.47 -9.23 12.75
CA THR A 221 -31.68 -8.18 13.74
C THR A 221 -33.01 -7.48 13.48
N GLU A 222 -34.06 -7.89 14.18
CA GLU A 222 -35.09 -6.93 14.61
C GLU A 222 -34.47 -5.98 15.65
N THR A 223 -34.93 -4.74 15.59
CA THR A 223 -34.48 -3.59 16.36
C THR A 223 -34.31 -3.86 17.86
N GLY A 224 -33.14 -3.51 18.41
CA GLY A 224 -32.97 -3.24 19.84
C GLY A 224 -32.00 -4.17 20.57
N PHE A 225 -31.12 -3.53 21.35
CA PHE A 225 -30.22 -4.10 22.37
C PHE A 225 -28.82 -4.55 21.90
N ARG A 226 -27.83 -3.76 22.35
CA ARG A 226 -26.39 -3.91 22.15
C ARG A 226 -25.87 -5.12 22.92
N GLY A 227 -25.17 -6.03 22.23
CA GLY A 227 -24.49 -7.17 22.86
C GLY A 227 -23.39 -6.73 23.83
N SER A 228 -23.35 -7.39 24.99
CA SER A 228 -22.40 -7.17 26.10
C SER A 228 -20.93 -7.26 25.68
N SER A 229 -20.60 -8.02 24.65
CA SER A 229 -19.21 -8.23 24.21
C SER A 229 -18.55 -6.98 23.59
N SER A 230 -19.31 -6.14 22.87
CA SER A 230 -18.74 -4.89 22.32
C SER A 230 -18.59 -3.82 23.39
N LEU A 231 -19.45 -3.83 24.42
CA LEU A 231 -19.37 -2.88 25.52
C LEU A 231 -18.21 -3.26 26.45
N GLU A 232 -18.00 -4.55 26.69
CA GLU A 232 -16.88 -5.04 27.51
C GLU A 232 -15.53 -4.79 26.84
N GLU A 233 -15.38 -5.04 25.52
CA GLU A 233 -14.15 -4.73 24.79
C GLU A 233 -13.90 -3.21 24.66
N VAL A 234 -14.96 -2.41 24.46
CA VAL A 234 -14.84 -0.94 24.43
C VAL A 234 -14.56 -0.38 25.83
N VAL A 235 -15.14 -0.95 26.89
CA VAL A 235 -14.87 -0.57 28.29
C VAL A 235 -13.46 -0.94 28.68
N GLU A 236 -12.95 -2.11 28.29
CA GLU A 236 -11.58 -2.52 28.56
C GLU A 236 -10.58 -1.60 27.85
N LYS A 237 -10.79 -1.32 26.56
CA LYS A 237 -9.94 -0.35 25.82
C LYS A 237 -10.05 1.09 26.34
N GLN A 238 -11.22 1.50 26.83
CA GLN A 238 -11.39 2.82 27.43
C GLN A 238 -10.78 2.90 28.84
N ALA A 239 -10.82 1.82 29.62
CA ALA A 239 -10.21 1.74 30.94
C ALA A 239 -8.68 1.88 30.85
N ASP A 240 -8.04 1.19 29.90
CA ASP A 240 -6.60 1.30 29.65
C ASP A 240 -6.19 2.74 29.26
N LEU A 241 -6.99 3.39 28.42
CA LEU A 241 -6.71 4.77 28.01
C LEU A 241 -6.87 5.75 29.17
N ILE A 242 -7.88 5.55 30.02
CA ILE A 242 -8.10 6.37 31.23
C ILE A 242 -6.95 6.17 32.21
N GLU A 243 -6.49 4.94 32.42
CA GLU A 243 -5.36 4.65 33.30
C GLU A 243 -4.05 5.25 32.77
N TYR A 244 -3.80 5.11 31.46
CA TYR A 244 -2.67 5.76 30.80
C TYR A 244 -2.71 7.29 30.95
N LEU A 245 -3.86 7.92 30.69
CA LEU A 245 -4.03 9.37 30.81
C LEU A 245 -3.89 9.84 32.26
N LYS A 246 -4.35 9.07 33.24
CA LYS A 246 -4.21 9.37 34.68
C LYS A 246 -2.75 9.26 35.12
N GLN A 247 -2.03 8.23 34.67
CA GLN A 247 -0.61 8.07 34.95
C GLN A 247 0.23 9.17 34.28
N HIS A 248 -0.15 9.57 33.07
CA HIS A 248 0.50 10.67 32.36
C HIS A 248 0.26 12.03 33.04
N ASN A 249 -0.98 12.34 33.43
CA ASN A 249 -1.30 13.58 34.16
C ASN A 249 -0.62 13.63 35.53
N THR A 250 -0.58 12.53 36.29
CA THR A 250 0.12 12.52 37.58
C THR A 250 1.63 12.72 37.42
N SER A 251 2.24 12.15 36.39
CA SER A 251 3.64 12.39 36.02
C SER A 251 3.88 13.86 35.65
N LEU A 252 3.00 14.44 34.83
CA LEU A 252 3.08 15.84 34.41
C LEU A 252 2.90 16.79 35.60
N SER A 253 1.92 16.55 36.48
CA SER A 253 1.71 17.34 37.70
C SER A 253 2.91 17.24 38.65
N LYS A 254 3.53 16.07 38.81
CA LYS A 254 4.76 15.92 39.59
C LYS A 254 5.92 16.73 39.00
N ARG A 255 6.06 16.75 37.67
CA ARG A 255 7.08 17.55 36.98
C ARG A 255 6.81 19.05 37.13
N LEU A 256 5.57 19.49 36.98
CA LEU A 256 5.18 20.89 37.19
C LEU A 256 5.42 21.35 38.64
N LEU A 257 5.04 20.54 39.63
CA LEU A 257 5.32 20.83 41.03
C LEU A 257 6.83 20.89 41.32
N ASN A 258 7.61 19.97 40.75
CA ASN A 258 9.07 19.99 40.91
C ASN A 258 9.71 21.23 40.28
N LEU A 259 9.22 21.67 39.12
CA LEU A 259 9.68 22.91 38.46
C LEU A 259 9.25 24.18 39.23
N THR A 260 8.08 24.15 39.86
CA THR A 260 7.57 25.27 40.67
C THR A 260 8.27 25.34 42.04
N ALA A 261 8.76 24.20 42.56
CA ALA A 261 9.52 24.14 43.81
C ALA A 261 11.00 24.53 43.65
N GLN A 262 11.50 24.67 42.41
CA GLN A 262 12.86 25.11 42.09
C GLN A 262 12.95 26.63 41.82
N HIS A 263 11.88 27.39 42.05
CA HIS A 263 11.80 28.84 41.90
C HIS A 263 11.21 29.49 43.15
#